data_AF-A2SNA6-F1
#
_entry.id   AF-A2SNA6-F1
#
_cell.length_a   1.000
_cell.length_b   1.000
_cell.length_c   1.000
_cell.angle_alpha   90.00
_cell.angle_beta   90.00
_cell.angle_gamma   90.00
#
_symmetry.space_group_name_H-M   'P 1'
#
loop_
_entity.id
_entity.type
_entity.pdbx_description
1 polymer ?
#
loop_
_entity_poly.entity_id
_entity_poly.type
_entity_poly.pdbx_seq_one_letter_code
_entity_poly.pdbx_strand_id
1 'polypeptide(L)'
;MSTTPAKQKGGRWMPAFGLIEGGRLDGHRYLFHGFVVQAETLLVDATVSRPNWPFPKRQLLWPGDYQTLHAVPGERAKRIAAESLITTAWACAQSAA
;
A
#
# COMPACT_ATOMS: atom_id res chain seq x y z
N MET A 1 -18.50 -32.64 -14.22
CA MET A 1 -18.51 -31.36 -14.96
C MET A 1 -17.92 -30.31 -14.03
N SER A 2 -16.59 -30.19 -14.04
CA SER A 2 -15.86 -29.39 -13.07
C SER A 2 -15.61 -28.01 -13.66
N THR A 3 -16.35 -27.00 -13.17
CA THR A 3 -16.10 -25.61 -13.51
C THR A 3 -14.78 -25.18 -12.87
N THR A 4 -13.75 -24.99 -13.70
CA THR A 4 -12.49 -24.36 -13.31
C THR A 4 -12.80 -22.93 -12.82
N PRO A 5 -12.41 -22.54 -11.59
CA PRO A 5 -12.53 -21.15 -11.19
C PRO A 5 -11.59 -20.30 -12.06
N ALA A 6 -12.16 -19.27 -12.68
CA ALA A 6 -11.45 -18.37 -13.56
C ALA A 6 -10.24 -17.74 -12.84
N LYS A 7 -9.10 -17.75 -13.52
CA LYS A 7 -7.83 -17.14 -13.13
C LYS A 7 -8.02 -15.63 -12.93
N GLN A 8 -8.20 -15.21 -11.68
CA GLN A 8 -8.32 -13.80 -11.31
C GLN A 8 -7.00 -13.09 -11.68
N LYS A 9 -7.08 -12.17 -12.64
CA LYS A 9 -5.95 -11.65 -13.41
C LYS A 9 -5.46 -10.36 -12.75
N GLY A 10 -4.40 -10.48 -11.93
CA GLY A 10 -3.61 -9.35 -11.44
C GLY A 10 -3.81 -9.06 -9.96
N GLY A 11 -3.04 -9.72 -9.09
CA GLY A 11 -2.96 -9.34 -7.68
C GLY A 11 -2.60 -7.86 -7.56
N ARG A 12 -3.29 -7.13 -6.68
CA ARG A 12 -3.05 -5.70 -6.47
C ARG A 12 -1.63 -5.51 -5.95
N TRP A 13 -0.73 -4.94 -6.75
CA TRP A 13 0.66 -4.70 -6.36
C TRP A 13 0.80 -3.32 -5.73
N MET A 14 1.56 -3.23 -4.65
CA MET A 14 1.83 -1.96 -3.96
C MET A 14 3.34 -1.77 -3.78
N PRO A 15 3.84 -0.52 -3.83
CA PRO A 15 5.20 -0.22 -3.37
C PRO A 15 5.35 -0.63 -1.90
N ALA A 16 6.37 -1.42 -1.59
CA ALA A 16 6.75 -1.75 -0.21
C ALA A 16 7.80 -0.78 0.31
N PHE A 17 8.77 -0.42 -0.54
CA PHE A 17 9.66 0.69 -0.25
C PHE A 17 10.25 1.28 -1.52
N GLY A 18 10.73 2.53 -1.44
CA GLY A 18 11.49 3.19 -2.50
C GLY A 18 10.97 4.59 -2.81
N LEU A 19 11.55 5.20 -3.84
CA LEU A 19 10.97 6.40 -4.44
C LEU A 19 9.65 6.03 -5.12
N ILE A 20 8.63 6.87 -4.95
CA ILE A 20 7.31 6.69 -5.54
C ILE A 20 6.92 7.89 -6.41
N GLU A 21 6.12 7.61 -7.42
CA GLU A 21 5.51 8.57 -8.33
C GLU A 21 3.99 8.41 -8.31
N GLY A 22 3.30 9.50 -8.63
CA GLY A 22 1.85 9.56 -8.76
C GLY A 22 1.12 10.02 -7.50
N GLY A 23 -0.11 10.49 -7.71
CA GLY A 23 -0.99 10.98 -6.64
C GLY A 23 -0.36 12.12 -5.83
N ARG A 24 -0.68 12.14 -4.53
CA ARG A 24 -0.28 13.22 -3.63
C ARG A 24 1.11 13.05 -3.01
N LEU A 25 1.73 11.89 -3.21
CA LEU A 25 3.05 11.54 -2.68
C LEU A 25 4.12 11.45 -3.77
N ASP A 26 3.86 12.06 -4.93
CA ASP A 26 4.79 12.10 -6.04
C ASP A 26 6.17 12.62 -5.60
N GLY A 27 7.23 11.91 -5.99
CA GLY A 27 8.62 12.23 -5.63
C GLY A 27 8.98 11.96 -4.17
N HIS A 28 8.11 11.34 -3.37
CA HIS A 28 8.41 11.01 -1.98
C HIS A 28 9.09 9.64 -1.89
N ARG A 29 9.89 9.43 -0.83
CA ARG A 29 10.31 8.08 -0.44
C ARG A 29 9.28 7.48 0.49
N TYR A 30 8.96 6.22 0.26
CA TYR A 30 7.90 5.51 0.92
C TYR A 30 8.43 4.21 1.52
N LEU A 31 7.92 3.84 2.70
CA LEU A 31 8.16 2.57 3.39
C LEU A 31 6.86 2.08 4.00
N PHE A 32 6.35 0.96 3.50
CA PHE A 32 5.13 0.31 3.96
C PHE A 32 5.35 -0.43 5.28
N HIS A 33 4.43 -0.27 6.22
CA HIS A 33 4.38 -1.05 7.47
C HIS A 33 3.22 -2.03 7.49
N GLY A 34 2.05 -1.62 7.00
CA GLY A 34 0.85 -2.45 7.08
C GLY A 34 -0.40 -1.78 6.55
N PHE A 35 -1.48 -2.54 6.50
CA PHE A 35 -2.83 -2.01 6.28
C PHE A 35 -3.55 -1.88 7.61
N VAL A 36 -4.35 -0.83 7.74
CA VAL A 36 -5.22 -0.58 8.90
C VAL A 36 -6.63 -0.36 8.37
N VAL A 37 -7.64 -0.96 9.00
CA VAL A 37 -9.04 -0.72 8.65
C VAL A 37 -9.65 0.21 9.70
N GLN A 38 -10.30 1.28 9.25
CA GLN A 38 -10.99 2.24 10.11
C GLN A 38 -12.36 2.57 9.51
N ALA A 39 -13.44 2.32 10.25
CA ALA A 39 -14.82 2.64 9.84
C ALA A 39 -15.12 2.26 8.37
N GLU A 40 -14.85 1.00 8.00
CA GLU A 40 -15.01 0.47 6.64
C GLU A 40 -14.02 1.00 5.57
N THR A 41 -13.00 1.75 5.97
CA THR A 41 -11.97 2.24 5.04
C THR A 41 -10.63 1.56 5.29
N LEU A 42 -10.05 1.02 4.23
CA LEU A 42 -8.68 0.49 4.24
C LEU A 42 -7.67 1.64 4.09
N LEU A 43 -6.86 1.84 5.11
CA LEU A 43 -5.76 2.79 5.16
C LEU A 43 -4.43 2.07 5.05
N VAL A 44 -3.43 2.79 4.59
CA VAL A 44 -2.05 2.30 4.51
C VAL A 44 -1.20 3.00 5.56
N ASP A 45 -0.62 2.23 6.47
CA ASP A 45 0.37 2.74 7.41
C ASP A 45 1.76 2.69 6.79
N ALA A 46 2.35 3.86 6.64
CA ALA A 46 3.64 4.01 6.00
C ALA A 46 4.48 5.13 6.60
N THR A 47 5.80 4.97 6.52
CA THR A 47 6.74 6.07 6.69
C THR A 47 6.99 6.72 5.34
N VAL A 48 6.79 8.03 5.28
CA VAL A 48 6.99 8.85 4.08
C VAL A 48 8.03 9.92 4.36
N SER A 49 8.97 10.07 3.45
CA SER A 49 10.00 11.12 3.47
C SER A 49 9.86 11.99 2.23
N ARG A 50 9.61 13.28 2.43
CA ARG A 50 9.53 14.24 1.32
C ARG A 50 10.92 14.69 0.87
N PRO A 51 11.05 15.12 -0.40
CA PRO A 51 12.17 15.99 -0.76
C PRO A 51 12.22 17.18 0.21
N ASN A 52 13.39 17.44 0.80
CA ASN A 52 13.64 18.54 1.74
C ASN A 52 13.03 18.40 3.15
N TRP A 53 12.57 17.21 3.55
CA TRP A 53 12.27 16.97 4.96
C TRP A 53 13.51 16.62 5.78
N PRO A 54 13.68 17.20 6.98
CA PRO A 54 14.80 16.83 7.85
C PRO A 54 14.67 15.39 8.38
N PHE A 55 13.44 14.90 8.55
CA PHE A 55 13.15 13.56 9.05
C PHE A 55 11.92 12.94 8.38
N PRO A 56 11.91 11.62 8.10
CA PRO A 56 10.72 10.90 7.65
C PRO A 56 9.59 10.96 8.69
N LYS A 57 8.33 10.89 8.24
CA LYS A 57 7.16 10.82 9.13
C LYS A 57 6.32 9.60 8.85
N ARG A 58 5.84 8.92 9.90
CA ARG A 58 4.83 7.86 9.79
C ARG A 58 3.44 8.49 9.72
N GLN A 59 2.61 8.01 8.80
CA GLN A 59 1.26 8.51 8.61
C GLN A 59 0.36 7.42 8.00
N LEU A 60 -0.94 7.53 8.26
CA LEU A 60 -1.97 6.75 7.59
C LEU A 60 -2.37 7.44 6.30
N LEU A 61 -2.31 6.69 5.20
CA LEU A 61 -2.67 7.16 3.87
C LEU A 61 -4.08 6.68 3.52
N TRP A 62 -4.89 7.60 3.03
CA TRP A 62 -6.23 7.29 2.54
C TRP A 62 -6.14 6.63 1.17
N PRO A 63 -7.19 5.89 0.76
CA PRO A 63 -7.23 5.28 -0.57
C PRO A 63 -6.85 6.25 -1.70
N GLY A 64 -7.32 7.50 -1.65
CA GLY A 64 -6.97 8.53 -2.63
C GLY A 64 -5.49 8.93 -2.63
N ASP A 65 -4.77 8.75 -1.52
CA ASP A 65 -3.34 9.07 -1.42
C ASP A 65 -2.46 7.95 -2.01
N TYR A 66 -2.89 6.67 -1.90
CA TYR A 66 -2.05 5.53 -2.27
C TYR A 66 -2.46 4.74 -3.52
N GLN A 67 -3.68 4.90 -4.02
CA GLN A 67 -4.22 4.11 -5.14
C GLN A 67 -3.45 4.31 -6.46
N THR A 68 -2.89 5.48 -6.67
CA THR A 68 -2.15 5.85 -7.88
C THR A 68 -0.65 5.80 -7.69
N LEU A 69 -0.15 5.18 -6.60
CA LEU A 69 1.28 5.14 -6.32
C LEU A 69 1.98 4.05 -7.11
N HIS A 70 3.05 4.46 -7.75
CA HIS A 70 3.94 3.59 -8.50
C HIS A 70 5.34 3.72 -7.92
N ALA A 71 6.03 2.59 -7.76
CA ALA A 71 7.43 2.60 -7.32
C ALA A 71 8.33 2.87 -8.51
N VAL A 72 9.26 3.83 -8.39
CA VAL A 72 10.21 4.19 -9.45
C VAL A 72 11.25 3.08 -9.62
N PRO A 73 11.33 2.41 -10.77
CA PRO A 73 12.31 1.35 -11.00
C PRO A 73 13.75 1.84 -10.83
N GLY A 74 14.63 1.02 -10.23
CA GLY A 74 16.06 1.33 -10.09
C GLY A 74 16.48 1.96 -8.75
N GLU A 75 15.57 2.64 -8.05
CA GLU A 75 15.84 3.30 -6.75
C GLU A 75 15.61 2.34 -5.56
N ARG A 76 16.10 1.11 -5.67
CA ARG A 76 15.81 0.00 -4.73
C ARG A 76 14.30 -0.27 -4.55
N ALA A 77 13.46 0.18 -5.46
CA ALA A 77 12.01 0.01 -5.37
C ALA A 77 11.61 -1.46 -5.23
N LYS A 78 10.95 -1.82 -4.13
CA LYS A 78 10.38 -3.15 -3.90
C LYS A 78 8.87 -3.07 -3.99
N ARG A 79 8.26 -4.06 -4.64
CA ARG A 79 6.81 -4.22 -4.72
C ARG A 79 6.39 -5.47 -3.96
N ILE A 80 5.20 -5.44 -3.39
CA ILE A 80 4.58 -6.58 -2.71
C ILE A 80 3.19 -6.83 -3.30
N ALA A 81 2.78 -8.10 -3.31
CA ALA A 81 1.40 -8.46 -3.57
C ALA A 81 0.59 -8.04 -2.33
N ALA A 82 -0.34 -7.10 -2.50
CA ALA A 82 -1.09 -6.51 -1.40
C ALA A 82 -2.32 -7.34 -1.02
N GLU A 83 -2.82 -8.21 -1.91
CA GLU A 83 -4.09 -8.90 -1.74
C GLU A 83 -4.19 -9.71 -0.44
N SER A 84 -3.20 -10.55 -0.13
CA SER A 84 -3.18 -11.32 1.11
C SER A 84 -3.15 -10.43 2.35
N LEU A 85 -2.37 -9.35 2.31
CA LEU A 85 -2.22 -8.39 3.41
C LEU A 85 -3.50 -7.60 3.67
N ILE A 86 -4.22 -7.24 2.60
CA ILE A 86 -5.52 -6.58 2.70
C ILE A 86 -6.51 -7.51 3.38
N THR A 87 -6.59 -8.77 2.93
CA THR A 87 -7.48 -9.78 3.52
C THR A 87 -7.17 -9.99 5.01
N THR A 88 -5.88 -10.08 5.39
CA THR A 88 -5.48 -10.18 6.80
C THR A 88 -5.90 -8.96 7.61
N ALA A 89 -5.75 -7.74 7.08
CA ALA A 89 -6.13 -6.52 7.79
C ALA A 89 -7.64 -6.46 8.07
N TRP A 90 -8.47 -6.84 7.09
CA TRP A 90 -9.92 -6.94 7.27
C TRP A 90 -10.34 -8.01 8.28
N ALA A 91 -9.69 -9.18 8.26
CA ALA A 91 -9.96 -10.23 9.24
C ALA A 91 -9.59 -9.79 10.67
N CYS A 92 -8.46 -9.08 10.81
CA CYS A 92 -8.02 -8.56 12.10
C CYS A 92 -8.99 -7.49 12.64
N ALA A 93 -9.47 -6.59 11.79
CA ALA A 93 -10.41 -5.54 12.18
C ALA A 93 -11.77 -6.09 12.63
N GLN A 94 -12.27 -7.13 11.96
CA GLN A 94 -13.50 -7.83 12.36
C GLN A 94 -13.35 -8.59 13.69
N SER A 95 -12.13 -9.00 14.04
CA SER A 95 -11.86 -9.72 15.30
C SER A 95 -11.64 -8.78 16.49
N ALA A 96 -11.47 -7.49 16.23
CA ALA A 96 -11.25 -6.45 17.25
C ALA A 96 -12.53 -5.65 17.57
N ALA A 97 -13.62 -5.92 16.86
CA ALA A 97 -14.96 -5.37 17.07
C ALA A 97 -15.79 -6.31 17.96
#